data_AF-A0A3A5TEA1-F1
#
_entry.id   AF-A0A3A5TEA1-F1
#
_cell.length_a   1.000
_cell.length_b   1.000
_cell.length_c   1.000
_cell.angle_alpha   90.00
_cell.angle_beta   90.00
_cell.angle_gamma   90.00
#
_symmetry.space_group_name_H-M   'P 1'
#
loop_
_entity.id
_entity.type
_entity.pdbx_description
1 polymer ?
#
loop_
_entity_poly.entity_id
_entity_poly.type
_entity_poly.pdbx_seq_one_letter_code
_entity_poly.pdbx_strand_id
1 'polypeptide(L)'
;MKEQLNRENIEALSAYRFLRAKETLKEIPYLKQQGYYNTAVNRLYYACYYAAVALLIKSWYPCRCQTDDRIAFRRYRSYVT
;
A
#
# COMPACT_ATOMS: atom_id res chain seq x y z
N MET A 1 21.33 6.92 6.41
CA MET A 1 20.91 5.86 7.37
C MET A 1 19.89 4.97 6.68
N LYS A 2 20.20 3.69 6.45
CA LYS A 2 19.15 2.71 6.09
C LYS A 2 18.65 2.15 7.43
N GLU A 3 17.58 2.72 7.97
CA GLU A 3 16.93 2.14 9.14
C GLU A 3 16.53 0.70 8.82
N GLN A 4 17.03 -0.23 9.62
CA GLN A 4 16.56 -1.61 9.60
C GLN A 4 15.12 -1.60 10.08
N LEU A 5 14.18 -1.88 9.19
CA LEU A 5 12.76 -2.02 9.50
C LEU A 5 12.55 -3.25 10.39
N ASN A 6 12.41 -3.03 11.70
CA ASN A 6 12.01 -4.05 12.66
C ASN A 6 10.58 -4.53 12.35
N ARG A 7 10.20 -5.75 12.77
CA ARG A 7 8.86 -6.32 12.53
C ARG A 7 7.73 -5.39 12.98
N GLU A 8 7.89 -4.77 14.14
CA GLU A 8 6.95 -3.79 14.68
C GLU A 8 6.80 -2.55 13.78
N ASN A 9 7.89 -2.05 13.18
CA ASN A 9 7.84 -0.95 12.23
C ASN A 9 7.13 -1.33 10.94
N ILE A 10 7.24 -2.58 10.49
CA ILE A 10 6.57 -3.10 9.29
C ILE A 10 5.07 -3.20 9.53
N GLU A 11 4.68 -3.72 10.69
CA GLU A 11 3.27 -3.78 11.10
C GLU A 11 2.67 -2.39 11.23
N ALA A 12 3.34 -1.49 11.95
CA ALA A 12 2.91 -0.09 12.10
C ALA A 12 2.79 0.62 10.74
N LEU A 13 3.75 0.42 9.84
CA LEU A 13 3.75 1.00 8.50
C LEU A 13 2.62 0.44 7.62
N SER A 14 2.36 -0.87 7.71
CA SER A 14 1.25 -1.51 7.00
C SER A 14 -0.10 -1.02 7.53
N ALA A 15 -0.25 -0.89 8.85
CA ALA A 15 -1.45 -0.40 9.51
C ALA A 15 -1.72 1.06 9.16
N TYR A 16 -0.69 1.91 9.17
CA TYR A 16 -0.79 3.31 8.76
C TYR A 16 -1.25 3.45 7.31
N ARG A 17 -0.67 2.67 6.38
CA ARG A 17 -1.06 2.67 4.96
C ARG A 17 -2.49 2.18 4.76
N PHE A 18 -2.92 1.19 5.53
CA PHE A 18 -4.29 0.70 5.48
C PHE A 18 -5.30 1.70 6.08
N LEU A 19 -4.92 2.41 7.14
CA LEU A 19 -5.70 3.51 7.70
C LEU A 19 -5.90 4.61 6.66
N ARG A 20 -4.82 5.03 5.99
CA ARG A 20 -4.88 6.01 4.89
C ARG A 20 -5.81 5.56 3.76
N ALA A 21 -5.76 4.29 3.36
CA ALA A 21 -6.69 3.74 2.37
C ALA A 21 -8.16 3.89 2.81
N LYS A 22 -8.46 3.58 4.08
CA LYS A 22 -9.80 3.73 4.66
C LYS A 22 -10.27 5.17 4.70
N GLU A 23 -9.39 6.11 5.05
CA GLU A 23 -9.70 7.54 5.04
C GLU A 23 -10.06 8.02 3.63
N THR A 24 -9.25 7.65 2.63
CA THR A 24 -9.52 7.98 1.23
C THR A 24 -10.84 7.39 0.75
N LEU A 25 -11.21 6.17 1.18
CA LEU A 25 -12.52 5.57 0.85
C LEU A 25 -13.70 6.33 1.47
N LYS A 26 -13.54 6.92 2.66
CA LYS A 26 -14.61 7.70 3.30
C LYS A 26 -14.92 9.00 2.57
N GLU A 27 -13.98 9.55 1.81
CA GLU A 27 -14.19 10.79 1.03
C GLU A 27 -15.00 10.56 -0.25
N ILE A 28 -14.96 9.35 -0.80
CA ILE A 28 -15.63 8.96 -2.06
C ILE A 28 -17.15 9.21 -2.06
N PRO A 29 -17.93 8.83 -1.02
CA PRO A 29 -19.37 9.11 -1.01
C PRO A 29 -19.70 10.60 -1.08
N TYR A 30 -18.89 11.47 -0.47
CA TYR A 30 -19.07 12.93 -0.58
C TYR A 30 -18.82 13.41 -2.00
N LEU A 31 -17.75 12.94 -2.64
CA LEU A 31 -17.44 13.28 -4.04
C LEU A 31 -18.52 12.79 -5.01
N LYS A 32 -19.09 11.61 -4.73
CA LYS A 32 -20.22 11.05 -5.49
C LYS A 32 -21.47 11.92 -5.35
N GLN A 33 -21.81 12.37 -4.14
CA GLN A 33 -22.96 13.26 -3.91
C GLN A 33 -22.82 14.60 -4.62
N GLN A 34 -21.60 15.12 -4.74
CA GLN A 34 -21.29 16.37 -5.43
C GLN A 34 -21.17 16.22 -6.96
N GLY A 35 -21.30 15.01 -7.50
CA GLY A 35 -21.21 14.75 -8.95
C GLY A 35 -19.78 14.72 -9.52
N TYR A 36 -18.75 14.76 -8.68
CA TYR A 36 -17.34 14.70 -9.10
C TYR A 36 -16.86 13.26 -9.31
N TYR A 37 -17.44 12.56 -10.29
CA TYR A 37 -17.15 11.14 -10.55
C TYR A 37 -15.69 10.90 -10.95
N ASN A 38 -15.07 11.79 -11.75
CA ASN A 38 -13.65 11.66 -12.12
C ASN A 38 -12.73 11.70 -10.89
N THR A 39 -12.98 12.62 -9.97
CA THR A 39 -12.21 12.73 -8.72
C THR A 39 -12.47 11.54 -7.79
N ALA A 40 -13.72 11.06 -7.74
CA ALA A 40 -14.09 9.88 -6.96
C ALA A 40 -13.36 8.61 -7.44
N VAL A 41 -13.26 8.40 -8.76
CA VAL A 41 -12.52 7.27 -9.35
C VAL A 41 -11.03 7.39 -9.06
N ASN A 42 -10.46 8.59 -9.17
CA ASN A 42 -9.05 8.81 -8.84
C ASN A 42 -8.75 8.49 -7.35
N ARG A 43 -9.61 8.94 -6.44
CA ARG A 43 -9.52 8.62 -4.99
C ARG A 43 -9.68 7.12 -4.74
N LEU A 44 -10.59 6.44 -5.45
CA LEU A 44 -10.77 4.98 -5.38
C LEU A 44 -9.49 4.24 -5.82
N TYR A 45 -8.88 4.68 -6.94
CA TYR A 45 -7.62 4.12 -7.44
C TYR A 45 -6.51 4.20 -6.38
N TYR A 46 -6.31 5.38 -5.78
CA TYR A 46 -5.30 5.56 -4.73
C TYR A 46 -5.61 4.77 -3.46
N ALA A 47 -6.88 4.65 -3.08
CA ALA A 47 -7.28 3.81 -1.94
C ALA A 47 -6.89 2.33 -2.16
N CYS A 48 -7.19 1.79 -3.34
CA CYS A 48 -6.79 0.42 -3.70
C CYS A 48 -5.27 0.26 -3.76
N TYR A 49 -4.55 1.25 -4.30
CA TYR A 49 -3.09 1.26 -4.31
C TYR A 49 -2.49 1.18 -2.89
N TYR A 50 -2.95 2.02 -1.96
CA TYR A 50 -2.45 1.99 -0.58
C TYR A 50 -2.78 0.68 0.13
N ALA A 51 -3.95 0.10 -0.11
CA ALA A 51 -4.34 -1.20 0.44
C ALA A 51 -3.46 -2.34 -0.12
N ALA A 52 -3.19 -2.35 -1.43
CA ALA A 52 -2.33 -3.34 -2.07
C ALA A 52 -0.88 -3.24 -1.54
N VAL A 53 -0.35 -2.03 -1.40
CA VAL A 53 0.98 -1.82 -0.83
C VAL A 53 1.04 -2.29 0.63
N ALA A 54 0.02 -2.00 1.45
CA ALA A 54 -0.05 -2.49 2.83
C ALA A 54 -0.04 -4.03 2.91
N LEU A 55 -0.79 -4.70 2.03
CA LEU A 55 -0.81 -6.16 1.91
C LEU A 55 0.55 -6.73 1.47
N LEU A 56 1.20 -6.10 0.50
CA LEU A 56 2.54 -6.51 0.04
C LEU A 56 3.56 -6.39 1.18
N ILE A 57 3.54 -5.30 1.94
CA ILE A 57 4.44 -5.12 3.08
C ILE A 57 4.20 -6.20 4.14
N LYS A 58 2.93 -6.49 4.44
CA LYS A 58 2.57 -7.52 5.42
C LYS A 58 2.93 -8.93 4.96
N SER A 59 2.82 -9.23 3.67
CA SER A 59 3.04 -10.58 3.12
C SER A 59 4.51 -10.87 2.79
N TRP A 60 5.29 -9.88 2.36
CA TRP A 60 6.66 -10.11 1.87
C TRP A 60 7.72 -10.01 2.96
N TYR A 61 7.49 -9.19 4.00
CA TYR A 61 8.46 -9.04 5.08
C TYR A 61 8.54 -10.20 6.10
N PRO A 62 7.50 -10.97 6.44
CA PRO A 62 7.65 -12.11 7.34
C PRO A 62 8.52 -13.23 6.74
N CYS A 63 8.67 -13.27 5.41
CA CYS A 63 9.49 -14.24 4.68
C CYS A 63 10.98 -13.86 4.58
N ARG A 64 11.49 -12.88 5.33
CA ARG A 64 12.94 -12.65 5.43
C ARG A 64 13.60 -13.73 6.29
N CYS A 65 13.82 -14.88 5.68
CA CYS A 65 15.14 -15.49 5.75
C CYS A 65 16.10 -14.50 5.07
N GLN A 66 17.28 -14.30 5.64
CA GLN A 66 18.25 -13.26 5.34
C GLN A 66 18.84 -13.33 3.91
N THR A 67 18.05 -13.04 2.87
CA THR A 67 18.51 -12.99 1.48
C THR A 67 17.91 -11.81 0.72
N ASP A 68 18.67 -10.72 0.73
CA ASP A 68 18.70 -9.58 -0.19
C ASP A 68 17.38 -9.14 -0.87
N ASP A 69 16.67 -8.23 -0.21
CA ASP A 69 15.43 -7.56 -0.67
C ASP A 69 15.47 -6.99 -2.10
N ARG A 70 16.68 -6.69 -2.60
CA ARG A 70 16.87 -6.10 -3.93
C ARG A 70 16.49 -7.04 -5.07
N ILE A 71 16.56 -8.36 -4.85
CA ILE A 71 16.23 -9.38 -5.85
C ILE A 71 14.71 -9.57 -5.95
N ALA A 72 13.99 -9.51 -4.83
CA ALA A 72 12.55 -9.72 -4.78
C ALA A 72 11.76 -8.59 -5.49
N PHE A 73 12.13 -7.33 -5.26
CA PHE A 73 11.46 -6.19 -5.89
C PHE A 73 11.72 -6.14 -7.41
N ARG A 74 12.91 -6.56 -7.85
CA ARG A 74 13.26 -6.69 -9.27
C ARG A 74 12.40 -7.77 -9.94
N ARG A 75 12.14 -8.89 -9.26
CA ARG A 75 11.27 -9.96 -9.76
C ARG A 75 9.83 -9.50 -9.94
N TYR A 76 9.24 -8.82 -8.95
CA TYR A 76 7.86 -8.30 -9.09
C TYR A 76 7.71 -7.32 -10.26
N ARG A 77 8.71 -6.45 -10.48
CA ARG A 77 8.74 -5.53 -11.62
C ARG A 77 8.89 -6.23 -12.97
N SER A 78 9.40 -7.46 -13.00
CA SER A 78 9.56 -8.27 -14.22
C SER A 78 8.28 -8.99 -14.64
N TYR A 79 7.32 -9.19 -13.73
CA TYR A 79 6.05 -9.85 -14.04
C TYR A 79 4.97 -8.87 -14.54
N VAL A 80 5.26 -7.56 -14.49
CA VAL A 80 4.30 -6.47 -14.81
C VAL A 80 4.71 -5.72 -16.10
N THR A 81 5.72 -6.20 -16.82
CA THR A 81 6.11 -5.79 -18.19
C THR A 81 6.16 -7.01 -19.07
#